data_AF-A0A7C4P6R4-F1
#
_entry.id   AF-A0A7C4P6R4-F1
#
_cell.length_a   1.000
_cell.length_b   1.000
_cell.length_c   1.000
_cell.angle_alpha   90.00
_cell.angle_beta   90.00
_cell.angle_gamma   90.00
#
_symmetry.space_group_name_H-M   'P 1'
#
loop_
_entity.id
_entity.type
_entity.pdbx_description
1 polymer ?
#
loop_
_entity_poly.entity_id
_entity_poly.type
_entity_poly.pdbx_seq_one_letter_code
_entity_poly.pdbx_strand_id
1 'polypeptide(L)'
;MKRNLSRRDFLKLSAATLGGLALTPVFPPMEDFDDSTIVRVATKSVSIHSQADDSSRIVSQLYRDELVRVYELVKAEKPVYNPYWYRVWGGYVHRARLQPVKVLYHQPLDIIPPGERRLAEVSVPFTQPWRFTKAKGWQMLNFRLYFESVHWVDGLEPGPDGKPWYRIFDELVSVPYYVPAIYLRPIPHEELAPISPEIPFENKRIEVNLTTQTLTAFEYDKPVFNTIISSGIIAGRTNPKQLSTKTPNGEFHIEEKMPTKHMGDGNLFADADDYELPGVPWTCFFTPAGHAFHGTYWHDNFGVPMSHGCINMRTADAKWLFRWARPPHNVADLSTKYYFRGYGTLVKIFY
;
A
#
# COMPACT_ATOMS: atom_id res chain seq x y z
N MET A 1 -5.98 35.19 -37.40
CA MET A 1 -7.43 35.49 -37.28
C MET A 1 -7.81 35.37 -35.80
N LYS A 2 -7.97 36.48 -35.07
CA LYS A 2 -8.32 36.47 -33.64
C LYS A 2 -9.81 36.12 -33.50
N ARG A 3 -10.13 34.97 -32.93
CA ARG A 3 -11.50 34.57 -32.61
C ARG A 3 -11.91 35.31 -31.34
N ASN A 4 -12.78 36.32 -31.47
CA ASN A 4 -13.35 37.01 -30.32
C ASN A 4 -14.36 36.07 -29.63
N LEU A 5 -14.05 35.67 -28.40
CA LEU A 5 -14.98 34.94 -27.53
C LEU A 5 -16.20 35.83 -27.26
N SER A 6 -17.41 35.33 -27.49
CA SER A 6 -18.62 36.07 -27.14
C SER A 6 -18.79 36.11 -25.62
N ARG A 7 -19.52 37.11 -25.08
CA ARG A 7 -19.84 37.18 -23.64
C ARG A 7 -20.52 35.90 -23.13
N ARG A 8 -21.28 35.22 -23.99
CA ARG A 8 -21.94 33.95 -23.69
C ARG A 8 -20.94 32.79 -23.61
N ASP A 9 -19.90 32.79 -24.44
CA ASP A 9 -18.84 31.78 -24.40
C ASP A 9 -17.93 31.99 -23.18
N PHE A 10 -17.64 33.25 -22.82
CA PHE A 10 -16.94 33.57 -21.58
C PHE A 10 -17.71 33.07 -20.35
N LEU A 11 -19.01 33.35 -20.26
CA LEU A 11 -19.85 32.86 -19.15
C LEU A 11 -19.93 31.33 -19.09
N LYS A 12 -19.99 30.64 -20.24
CA LYS A 12 -19.92 29.17 -20.29
C LYS A 12 -18.57 28.64 -19.84
N LEU A 13 -17.48 29.29 -20.26
CA LEU A 13 -16.13 28.91 -19.88
C LEU A 13 -15.88 29.13 -18.38
N SER A 14 -16.37 30.24 -17.83
CA SER A 14 -16.33 30.57 -16.40
C SER A 14 -17.19 29.61 -15.57
N ALA A 15 -18.39 29.25 -16.04
CA ALA A 15 -19.23 28.25 -15.38
C ALA A 15 -18.60 26.86 -15.41
N ALA A 16 -17.92 26.49 -16.51
CA ALA A 16 -17.19 25.22 -16.60
C ALA A 16 -15.95 25.19 -15.71
N THR A 17 -15.23 26.31 -15.55
CA THR A 17 -14.08 26.38 -14.62
C THR A 17 -14.49 26.40 -13.16
N LEU A 18 -15.59 27.08 -12.82
CA LEU A 18 -16.15 27.04 -11.46
C LEU A 18 -16.77 25.67 -11.12
N GLY A 19 -17.42 25.01 -12.08
CA GLY A 19 -17.89 23.63 -11.93
C GLY A 19 -16.76 22.62 -11.75
N GLY A 20 -15.63 22.80 -12.44
CA GLY A 20 -14.44 21.96 -12.28
C GLY A 20 -13.72 22.14 -10.94
N LEU A 21 -13.74 23.36 -10.37
CA LEU A 21 -13.19 23.64 -9.04
C LEU A 21 -14.13 23.23 -7.89
N ALA A 22 -15.43 23.14 -8.13
CA ALA A 22 -16.38 22.59 -7.16
C ALA A 22 -16.33 21.06 -7.06
N LEU A 23 -15.65 20.40 -8.00
CA LEU A 23 -15.49 18.95 -8.08
C LEU A 23 -14.09 18.46 -7.69
N THR A 24 -13.20 19.32 -7.19
CA THR A 24 -12.02 18.82 -6.48
C THR A 24 -12.49 18.22 -5.16
N PRO A 25 -12.40 16.90 -4.95
CA PRO A 25 -12.65 16.34 -3.64
C PRO A 25 -11.56 16.89 -2.72
N VAL A 26 -11.93 17.82 -1.85
CA VAL A 26 -11.20 18.01 -0.60
C VAL A 26 -11.42 16.71 0.14
N PHE A 27 -10.44 15.79 0.10
CA PHE A 27 -10.45 14.61 0.94
C PHE A 27 -10.05 15.07 2.34
N PRO A 28 -10.99 15.21 3.30
CA PRO A 28 -10.58 15.09 4.70
C PRO A 28 -9.96 13.70 4.89
N PRO A 29 -9.00 13.52 5.81
CA PRO A 29 -8.60 12.18 6.21
C PRO A 29 -9.87 11.44 6.61
N MET A 30 -10.14 10.33 5.92
CA MET A 30 -11.33 9.52 6.12
C MET A 30 -11.23 8.86 7.51
N GLU A 31 -11.65 9.58 8.55
CA GLU A 31 -11.93 9.08 9.89
C GLU A 31 -13.41 8.68 10.00
N ASP A 32 -13.95 7.96 9.00
CA ASP A 32 -15.23 7.28 9.17
C ASP A 32 -14.97 6.02 10.00
N PHE A 33 -15.05 6.17 11.32
CA PHE A 33 -15.02 5.04 12.23
C PHE A 33 -16.28 4.18 12.02
N ASP A 34 -16.08 2.93 11.63
CA ASP A 34 -17.14 1.92 11.55
C ASP A 34 -17.16 1.13 12.86
N ASP A 35 -18.29 1.09 13.59
CA ASP A 35 -18.45 0.35 14.87
C ASP A 35 -18.23 -1.18 14.72
N SER A 36 -18.01 -1.66 13.49
CA SER A 36 -17.58 -3.01 13.15
C SER A 36 -16.08 -3.17 12.89
N THR A 37 -15.26 -2.12 13.14
CA THR A 37 -13.82 -2.12 12.84
C THR A 37 -13.08 -3.23 13.59
N ILE A 38 -12.43 -4.11 12.82
CA ILE A 38 -11.49 -5.12 13.31
C ILE A 38 -10.09 -4.65 12.95
N VAL A 39 -9.14 -4.80 13.88
CA VAL A 39 -7.72 -4.56 13.63
C VAL A 39 -6.91 -5.83 13.85
N ARG A 40 -5.90 -6.04 13.02
CA ARG A 40 -4.92 -7.11 13.14
C ARG A 40 -3.65 -6.60 13.81
N VAL A 41 -3.07 -7.37 14.71
CA VAL A 41 -1.73 -7.10 15.24
C VAL A 41 -0.68 -7.40 14.18
N ALA A 42 0.00 -6.36 13.68
CA ALA A 42 0.92 -6.46 12.55
C ALA A 42 2.40 -6.65 12.94
N THR A 43 2.67 -6.87 14.23
CA THR A 43 4.01 -7.13 14.77
C THR A 43 3.98 -8.29 15.74
N LYS A 44 5.13 -8.65 16.34
CA LYS A 44 5.24 -9.79 17.27
C LYS A 44 4.23 -9.72 18.41
N SER A 45 4.12 -8.54 19.01
CA SER A 45 3.18 -8.26 20.08
C SER A 45 2.98 -6.77 20.30
N VAL A 46 1.84 -6.41 20.89
CA VAL A 46 1.51 -5.06 21.37
C VAL A 46 0.88 -5.15 22.76
N SER A 47 1.09 -4.13 23.57
CA SER A 47 0.55 -4.04 24.93
C SER A 47 -0.81 -3.38 24.94
N ILE A 48 -1.73 -3.90 25.74
CA ILE A 48 -2.96 -3.20 26.11
C ILE A 48 -2.70 -2.42 27.39
N HIS A 49 -2.91 -1.13 27.33
CA HIS A 49 -2.70 -0.17 28.39
C HIS A 49 -4.02 0.16 29.10
N SER A 50 -3.94 0.45 30.39
CA SER A 50 -5.13 0.83 31.18
C SER A 50 -5.75 2.17 30.76
N GLN A 51 -4.95 3.04 30.15
CA GLN A 51 -5.35 4.33 29.58
C GLN A 51 -4.72 4.50 28.20
N ALA A 52 -5.19 5.47 27.41
CA ALA A 52 -4.61 5.84 26.11
C ALA A 52 -3.28 6.60 26.29
N ASP A 53 -2.33 5.96 26.96
CA ASP A 53 -1.03 6.49 27.35
C ASP A 53 -0.05 5.31 27.50
N ASP A 54 1.10 5.43 26.83
CA ASP A 54 2.15 4.41 26.76
C ASP A 54 2.89 4.22 28.10
N SER A 55 2.82 5.21 28.99
CA SER A 55 3.33 5.13 30.36
C SER A 55 2.36 4.49 31.34
N SER A 56 1.09 4.31 30.96
CA SER A 56 0.08 3.73 31.85
C SER A 56 0.28 2.22 32.02
N ARG A 57 -0.28 1.69 33.11
CA ARG A 57 -0.15 0.27 33.47
C ARG A 57 -0.60 -0.64 32.33
N ILE A 58 0.25 -1.60 31.95
CA ILE A 58 -0.07 -2.66 31.01
C ILE A 58 -1.05 -3.64 31.69
N VAL A 59 -2.17 -3.91 31.02
CA VAL A 59 -3.24 -4.80 31.48
C VAL A 59 -3.10 -6.19 30.85
N SER A 60 -2.71 -6.27 29.58
CA SER A 60 -2.51 -7.52 28.85
C SER A 60 -1.62 -7.31 27.62
N GLN A 61 -1.35 -8.39 26.89
CA GLN A 61 -0.64 -8.38 25.61
C GLN A 61 -1.51 -9.00 24.53
N LEU A 62 -1.33 -8.54 23.30
CA LEU A 62 -1.86 -9.14 22.08
C LEU A 62 -0.67 -9.56 21.21
N TYR A 63 -0.81 -10.68 20.51
CA TYR A 63 0.25 -11.26 19.68
C TYR A 63 -0.07 -11.14 18.19
N ARG A 64 0.97 -11.38 17.37
CA ARG A 64 0.87 -11.31 15.91
C ARG A 64 -0.38 -12.01 15.37
N ASP A 65 -1.06 -11.31 14.47
CA ASP A 65 -2.26 -11.74 13.76
C ASP A 65 -3.50 -12.00 14.60
N GLU A 66 -3.47 -11.67 15.90
CA GLU A 66 -4.70 -11.56 16.66
C GLU A 66 -5.59 -10.46 16.07
N LEU A 67 -6.88 -10.78 15.97
CA LEU A 67 -7.92 -9.89 15.48
C LEU A 67 -8.66 -9.30 16.68
N VAL A 68 -8.65 -7.98 16.76
CA VAL A 68 -9.19 -7.25 17.89
C VAL A 68 -10.30 -6.34 17.40
N ARG A 69 -11.44 -6.40 18.08
CA ARG A 69 -12.53 -5.47 17.83
C ARG A 69 -12.19 -4.13 18.46
N VAL A 70 -12.34 -3.06 17.67
CA VAL A 70 -12.20 -1.69 18.13
C VAL A 70 -13.58 -1.16 18.52
N TYR A 71 -13.67 -0.55 19.70
CA TYR A 71 -14.88 0.10 20.19
C TYR A 71 -14.88 1.61 19.93
N GLU A 72 -13.71 2.22 19.86
CA GLU A 72 -13.55 3.66 19.68
C GLU A 72 -12.13 3.99 19.20
N LEU A 73 -12.00 5.02 18.36
CA LEU A 73 -10.73 5.68 18.06
C LEU A 73 -10.55 6.88 19.01
N VAL A 74 -9.55 6.82 19.87
CA VAL A 74 -9.27 7.85 20.88
C VAL A 74 -8.01 8.61 20.50
N LYS A 75 -8.11 9.93 20.47
CA LYS A 75 -6.97 10.83 20.34
C LYS A 75 -6.45 11.21 21.73
N ALA A 76 -5.22 10.84 22.04
CA ALA A 76 -4.54 11.16 23.29
C ALA A 76 -3.66 12.41 23.17
N GLU A 77 -3.12 12.90 24.29
CA GLU A 77 -2.14 13.99 24.29
C GLU A 77 -0.74 13.52 23.82
N LYS A 78 -0.42 12.25 24.07
CA LYS A 78 0.84 11.60 23.70
C LYS A 78 0.60 10.25 23.04
N PRO A 79 1.50 9.82 22.14
CA PRO A 79 2.67 10.55 21.61
C PRO A 79 2.28 11.74 20.72
N VAL A 80 3.16 12.75 20.61
CA VAL A 80 2.91 13.96 19.79
C VAL A 80 2.67 13.60 18.32
N TYR A 81 3.41 12.62 17.82
CA TYR A 81 3.25 12.08 16.48
C TYR A 81 2.44 10.79 16.56
N ASN A 82 1.40 10.70 15.74
CA ASN A 82 0.41 9.61 15.75
C ASN A 82 -0.27 9.39 17.11
N PRO A 83 -1.03 10.38 17.65
CA PRO A 83 -1.62 10.35 19.01
C PRO A 83 -2.82 9.40 19.17
N TYR A 84 -2.97 8.42 18.29
CA TYR A 84 -4.22 7.68 18.13
C TYR A 84 -4.15 6.28 18.74
N TRP A 85 -5.14 5.99 19.57
CA TRP A 85 -5.31 4.75 20.31
C TRP A 85 -6.65 4.13 19.99
N TYR A 86 -6.70 2.80 19.98
CA TYR A 86 -7.95 2.06 19.90
C TYR A 86 -8.40 1.65 21.29
N ARG A 87 -9.65 1.97 21.64
CA ARG A 87 -10.33 1.34 22.77
C ARG A 87 -10.67 -0.10 22.38
N VAL A 88 -10.12 -1.06 23.11
CA VAL A 88 -10.28 -2.50 22.87
C VAL A 88 -10.68 -3.18 24.17
N TRP A 89 -11.06 -4.46 24.15
CA TRP A 89 -11.44 -5.12 25.39
C TRP A 89 -10.27 -5.12 26.39
N GLY A 90 -10.54 -4.73 27.65
CA GLY A 90 -9.52 -4.63 28.70
C GLY A 90 -8.73 -3.31 28.77
N GLY A 91 -8.75 -2.45 27.75
CA GLY A 91 -8.03 -1.16 27.79
C GLY A 91 -7.85 -0.49 26.44
N TYR A 92 -6.68 0.07 26.21
CA TYR A 92 -6.32 0.87 25.04
C TYR A 92 -5.04 0.34 24.40
N VAL A 93 -4.98 0.34 23.07
CA VAL A 93 -3.78 -0.09 22.33
C VAL A 93 -3.44 0.94 21.26
N HIS A 94 -2.16 1.29 21.16
CA HIS A 94 -1.70 2.30 20.20
C HIS A 94 -1.80 1.77 18.76
N ARG A 95 -2.31 2.58 17.82
CA ARG A 95 -2.60 2.09 16.46
C ARG A 95 -1.38 1.78 15.60
N ALA A 96 -0.21 2.34 15.94
CA ALA A 96 1.01 2.26 15.11
C ALA A 96 1.34 0.86 14.56
N ARG A 97 1.15 -0.19 15.35
CA ARG A 97 1.48 -1.58 14.98
C ARG A 97 0.25 -2.44 14.69
N LEU A 98 -0.87 -1.79 14.42
CA LEU A 98 -2.14 -2.42 14.11
C LEU A 98 -2.55 -2.09 12.67
N GLN A 99 -3.21 -3.03 12.03
CA GLN A 99 -3.74 -2.88 10.68
C GLN A 99 -5.26 -2.98 10.73
N PRO A 100 -6.03 -1.95 10.35
CA PRO A 100 -7.46 -2.08 10.08
C PRO A 100 -7.70 -3.11 8.98
N VAL A 101 -8.60 -4.06 9.23
CA VAL A 101 -8.89 -5.17 8.32
C VAL A 101 -10.39 -5.40 8.18
N LYS A 102 -10.79 -6.03 7.07
CA LYS A 102 -12.15 -6.47 6.82
C LYS A 102 -12.16 -7.96 6.48
N VAL A 103 -13.32 -8.59 6.60
CA VAL A 103 -13.58 -9.95 6.11
C VAL A 103 -14.57 -9.84 4.97
N LEU A 104 -14.05 -9.71 3.75
CA LEU A 104 -14.86 -9.62 2.54
C LEU A 104 -14.58 -10.85 1.68
N TYR A 105 -15.65 -11.52 1.25
CA TYR A 105 -15.55 -12.62 0.29
C TYR A 105 -16.00 -12.14 -1.08
N HIS A 106 -15.30 -12.59 -2.11
CA HIS A 106 -15.56 -12.19 -3.48
C HIS A 106 -15.91 -13.38 -4.36
N GLN A 107 -16.66 -13.12 -5.42
CA GLN A 107 -16.85 -14.09 -6.49
C GLN A 107 -15.52 -14.22 -7.25
N PRO A 108 -14.97 -15.44 -7.36
CA PRO A 108 -13.80 -15.68 -8.19
C PRO A 108 -14.07 -15.31 -9.65
N LEU A 109 -12.99 -14.98 -10.36
CA LEU A 109 -13.00 -14.90 -11.83
C LEU A 109 -13.41 -16.26 -12.40
N ASP A 110 -14.21 -16.27 -13.45
CA ASP A 110 -14.60 -17.51 -14.13
C ASP A 110 -13.42 -18.15 -14.88
N ILE A 111 -12.57 -17.31 -15.48
CA ILE A 111 -11.41 -17.72 -16.26
C ILE A 111 -10.30 -16.67 -16.19
N ILE A 112 -9.05 -17.14 -16.17
CA ILE A 112 -7.86 -16.34 -16.43
C ILE A 112 -7.28 -16.89 -17.74
N PRO A 113 -7.24 -16.10 -18.83
CA PRO A 113 -6.73 -16.58 -20.10
C PRO A 113 -5.28 -17.08 -19.98
N PRO A 114 -4.91 -18.18 -20.67
CA PRO A 114 -3.55 -18.70 -20.63
C PRO A 114 -2.51 -17.65 -21.05
N GLY A 115 -1.46 -17.48 -20.25
CA GLY A 115 -0.41 -16.50 -20.49
C GLY A 115 -0.73 -15.07 -20.04
N GLU A 116 -1.96 -14.82 -19.59
CA GLU A 116 -2.36 -13.57 -18.96
C GLU A 116 -2.30 -13.69 -17.43
N ARG A 117 -2.14 -12.53 -16.79
CA ARG A 117 -2.21 -12.35 -15.34
C ARG A 117 -3.28 -11.35 -14.99
N ARG A 118 -3.88 -11.51 -13.82
CA ARG A 118 -4.82 -10.55 -13.24
C ARG A 118 -4.30 -10.12 -11.88
N LEU A 119 -4.42 -8.85 -11.56
CA LEU A 119 -4.15 -8.38 -10.20
C LEU A 119 -5.31 -8.74 -9.30
N ALA A 120 -5.01 -9.18 -8.10
CA ALA A 120 -6.00 -9.42 -7.07
C ALA A 120 -5.44 -8.99 -5.71
N GLU A 121 -6.27 -8.37 -4.89
CA GLU A 121 -5.90 -7.94 -3.53
C GLU A 121 -6.53 -8.85 -2.48
N VAL A 122 -5.80 -9.13 -1.42
CA VAL A 122 -6.34 -9.88 -0.27
C VAL A 122 -7.35 -9.01 0.46
N SER A 123 -8.56 -9.55 0.62
CA SER A 123 -9.74 -8.83 1.14
C SER A 123 -10.25 -9.37 2.49
N VAL A 124 -9.48 -10.30 3.06
CA VAL A 124 -9.64 -10.85 4.41
C VAL A 124 -8.40 -10.49 5.26
N PRO A 125 -8.43 -10.58 6.60
CA PRO A 125 -7.30 -10.14 7.44
C PRO A 125 -5.96 -10.78 7.05
N PHE A 126 -5.99 -12.07 6.76
CA PHE A 126 -4.90 -12.82 6.15
C PHE A 126 -5.40 -14.13 5.55
N THR A 127 -4.64 -14.70 4.62
CA THR A 127 -4.84 -16.04 4.07
C THR A 127 -3.55 -16.84 4.10
N GLN A 128 -3.69 -18.15 4.28
CA GLN A 128 -2.59 -19.09 4.29
C GLN A 128 -2.33 -19.59 2.86
N PRO A 129 -1.18 -19.32 2.24
CA PRO A 129 -0.79 -19.94 0.97
C PRO A 129 -0.41 -21.41 1.13
N TRP A 130 -0.75 -22.19 0.11
CA TRP A 130 -0.45 -23.61 -0.01
C TRP A 130 0.30 -23.88 -1.30
N ARG A 131 1.08 -24.96 -1.32
CA ARG A 131 1.77 -25.44 -2.51
C ARG A 131 1.35 -26.88 -2.77
N PHE A 132 1.19 -27.23 -4.04
CA PHE A 132 1.00 -28.60 -4.47
C PHE A 132 2.29 -29.18 -5.05
N THR A 133 2.63 -30.41 -4.67
CA THR A 133 3.68 -31.21 -5.32
C THR A 133 3.19 -32.61 -5.58
N LYS A 134 3.62 -33.24 -6.69
CA LYS A 134 3.26 -34.64 -6.98
C LYS A 134 3.70 -35.63 -5.89
N ALA A 135 4.80 -35.33 -5.19
CA ALA A 135 5.38 -36.21 -4.19
C ALA A 135 4.68 -36.11 -2.82
N LYS A 136 4.27 -34.92 -2.39
CA LYS A 136 3.73 -34.68 -1.04
C LYS A 136 2.28 -34.20 -1.03
N GLY A 137 1.67 -34.00 -2.21
CA GLY A 137 0.35 -33.38 -2.33
C GLY A 137 0.37 -31.91 -1.91
N TRP A 138 -0.75 -31.47 -1.34
CA TRP A 138 -0.96 -30.12 -0.83
C TRP A 138 -0.24 -29.90 0.51
N GLN A 139 0.53 -28.82 0.61
CA GLN A 139 1.30 -28.46 1.79
C GLN A 139 1.10 -26.97 2.10
N MET A 140 0.86 -26.64 3.36
CA MET A 140 0.85 -25.25 3.83
C MET A 140 2.27 -24.68 3.78
N LEU A 141 2.39 -23.42 3.37
CA LEU A 141 3.63 -22.64 3.49
C LEU A 141 3.66 -21.92 4.85
N ASN A 142 4.82 -21.45 5.31
CA ASN A 142 4.98 -20.91 6.67
C ASN A 142 4.81 -19.38 6.77
N PHE A 143 4.36 -18.72 5.70
CA PHE A 143 4.08 -17.28 5.69
C PHE A 143 2.59 -17.03 5.40
N ARG A 144 2.13 -15.77 5.52
CA ARG A 144 0.74 -15.36 5.26
C ARG A 144 0.70 -14.26 4.21
N LEU A 145 -0.39 -14.20 3.46
CA LEU A 145 -0.73 -13.02 2.65
C LEU A 145 -1.73 -12.19 3.44
N TYR A 146 -1.46 -10.88 3.59
CA TYR A 146 -2.23 -10.02 4.48
C TYR A 146 -3.22 -9.15 3.73
N PHE A 147 -4.26 -8.69 4.42
CA PHE A 147 -5.23 -7.70 3.91
C PHE A 147 -4.51 -6.55 3.18
N GLU A 148 -5.05 -6.13 2.02
CA GLU A 148 -4.50 -5.11 1.11
C GLU A 148 -3.17 -5.45 0.42
N SER A 149 -2.55 -6.60 0.68
CA SER A 149 -1.47 -7.09 -0.19
C SER A 149 -2.03 -7.43 -1.58
N VAL A 150 -1.28 -7.09 -2.63
CA VAL A 150 -1.69 -7.26 -4.03
C VAL A 150 -0.83 -8.34 -4.67
N HIS A 151 -1.44 -9.22 -5.45
CA HIS A 151 -0.77 -10.37 -6.05
C HIS A 151 -1.15 -10.54 -7.51
N TRP A 152 -0.23 -11.07 -8.31
CA TRP A 152 -0.56 -11.55 -9.64
C TRP A 152 -1.18 -12.95 -9.53
N VAL A 153 -2.35 -13.14 -10.12
CA VAL A 153 -2.96 -14.45 -10.31
C VAL A 153 -2.91 -14.83 -11.79
N ASP A 154 -2.40 -16.01 -12.09
CA ASP A 154 -2.19 -16.49 -13.48
C ASP A 154 -2.88 -17.82 -13.78
N GLY A 155 -3.67 -18.31 -12.81
CA GLY A 155 -4.40 -19.56 -12.92
C GLY A 155 -5.49 -19.68 -11.87
N LEU A 156 -6.50 -20.48 -12.20
CA LEU A 156 -7.60 -20.85 -11.32
C LEU A 156 -7.73 -22.38 -11.36
N GLU A 157 -7.47 -23.03 -10.22
CA GLU A 157 -7.38 -24.49 -10.12
C GLU A 157 -8.18 -24.97 -8.89
N PRO A 158 -8.74 -26.20 -8.89
CA PRO A 158 -9.33 -26.77 -7.69
C PRO A 158 -8.28 -26.98 -6.59
N GLY A 159 -8.55 -26.45 -5.40
CA GLY A 159 -7.68 -26.60 -4.24
C GLY A 159 -7.86 -27.92 -3.48
N PRO A 160 -7.24 -28.06 -2.29
CA PRO A 160 -7.38 -29.25 -1.44
C PRO A 160 -8.82 -29.52 -0.98
N ASP A 161 -9.68 -28.52 -1.00
CA ASP A 161 -11.11 -28.60 -0.64
C ASP A 161 -12.03 -28.75 -1.87
N GLY A 162 -11.47 -28.90 -3.07
CA GLY A 162 -12.20 -28.98 -4.33
C GLY A 162 -12.82 -27.65 -4.79
N LYS A 163 -12.63 -26.55 -4.05
CA LYS A 163 -13.12 -25.22 -4.42
C LYS A 163 -12.10 -24.48 -5.30
N PRO A 164 -12.49 -23.37 -5.95
CA PRO A 164 -11.56 -22.59 -6.76
C PRO A 164 -10.47 -21.90 -5.92
N TRP A 165 -9.21 -22.10 -6.31
CA TRP A 165 -8.04 -21.46 -5.73
C TRP A 165 -7.27 -20.71 -6.82
N TYR A 166 -6.80 -19.51 -6.50
CA TYR A 166 -5.93 -18.77 -7.40
C TYR A 166 -4.49 -19.28 -7.28
N ARG A 167 -3.85 -19.48 -8.43
CA ARG A 167 -2.41 -19.66 -8.53
C ARG A 167 -1.73 -18.30 -8.55
N ILE A 168 -0.85 -18.07 -7.58
CA ILE A 168 -0.11 -16.83 -7.40
C ILE A 168 1.19 -16.90 -8.19
N PHE A 169 1.42 -15.88 -9.01
CA PHE A 169 2.68 -15.60 -9.67
C PHE A 169 3.47 -14.59 -8.82
N ASP A 170 4.67 -14.97 -8.43
CA ASP A 170 5.59 -14.19 -7.62
C ASP A 170 6.94 -14.16 -8.34
N GLU A 171 7.48 -12.96 -8.55
CA GLU A 171 8.64 -12.73 -9.40
C GLU A 171 9.97 -13.13 -8.75
N LEU A 172 10.02 -13.24 -7.42
CA LEU A 172 11.20 -13.72 -6.70
C LEU A 172 11.15 -15.23 -6.45
N VAL A 173 9.97 -15.82 -6.58
CA VAL A 173 9.74 -17.23 -6.25
C VAL A 173 9.53 -18.04 -7.51
N SER A 174 10.40 -19.02 -7.74
CA SER A 174 10.34 -19.87 -8.95
C SER A 174 9.24 -20.94 -8.93
N VAL A 175 8.52 -21.11 -7.82
CA VAL A 175 7.48 -22.14 -7.66
C VAL A 175 6.14 -21.52 -7.28
N PRO A 176 5.06 -21.83 -8.00
CA PRO A 176 3.76 -21.24 -7.70
C PRO A 176 3.23 -21.75 -6.36
N TYR A 177 2.46 -20.89 -5.72
CA TYR A 177 1.64 -21.21 -4.57
C TYR A 177 0.21 -20.73 -4.80
N TYR A 178 -0.70 -21.17 -3.94
CA TYR A 178 -2.13 -21.06 -4.15
C TYR A 178 -2.82 -20.54 -2.91
N VAL A 179 -3.90 -19.81 -3.12
CA VAL A 179 -4.79 -19.31 -2.06
C VAL A 179 -6.26 -19.48 -2.46
N PRO A 180 -7.19 -19.63 -1.50
CA PRO A 180 -8.62 -19.70 -1.81
C PRO A 180 -9.06 -18.46 -2.60
N ALA A 181 -9.68 -18.65 -3.76
CA ALA A 181 -9.97 -17.54 -4.66
C ALA A 181 -10.98 -16.54 -4.06
N ILE A 182 -11.89 -17.04 -3.23
CA ILE A 182 -12.92 -16.23 -2.54
C ILE A 182 -12.35 -15.19 -1.57
N TYR A 183 -11.08 -15.30 -1.18
CA TYR A 183 -10.43 -14.36 -0.23
C TYR A 183 -9.77 -13.18 -0.94
N LEU A 184 -9.66 -13.22 -2.26
CA LEU A 184 -9.02 -12.18 -3.04
C LEU A 184 -10.07 -11.46 -3.89
N ARG A 185 -10.01 -10.14 -3.92
CA ARG A 185 -10.78 -9.32 -4.83
C ARG A 185 -9.98 -9.12 -6.13
N PRO A 186 -10.46 -9.60 -7.29
CA PRO A 186 -9.85 -9.25 -8.56
C PRO A 186 -9.91 -7.74 -8.77
N ILE A 187 -8.79 -7.12 -9.12
CA ILE A 187 -8.71 -5.69 -9.43
C ILE A 187 -9.04 -5.51 -10.91
N PRO A 188 -10.14 -4.80 -11.24
CA PRO A 188 -10.45 -4.43 -12.61
C PRO A 188 -9.33 -3.57 -13.19
N HIS A 189 -9.05 -3.80 -14.47
CA HIS A 189 -8.07 -3.04 -15.24
C HIS A 189 -8.38 -1.53 -15.28
N GLU A 190 -9.66 -1.16 -15.28
CA GLU A 190 -10.10 0.23 -15.27
C GLU A 190 -9.77 0.99 -13.96
N GLU A 191 -9.73 0.30 -12.82
CA GLU A 191 -9.24 0.88 -11.56
C GLU A 191 -7.76 1.30 -11.63
N LEU A 192 -7.03 0.81 -12.63
CA LEU A 192 -5.60 1.09 -12.85
C LEU A 192 -5.38 2.06 -14.01
N ALA A 193 -6.42 2.69 -14.54
CA ALA A 193 -6.22 3.75 -15.53
C ALA A 193 -5.34 4.88 -14.97
N PRO A 194 -4.31 5.35 -15.71
CA PRO A 194 -3.46 6.47 -15.29
C PRO A 194 -4.25 7.74 -14.99
N ILE A 195 -3.78 8.51 -14.00
CA ILE A 195 -4.40 9.79 -13.60
C ILE A 195 -3.63 10.94 -14.26
N SER A 196 -4.37 11.81 -14.96
CA SER A 196 -3.86 12.95 -15.74
C SER A 196 -2.67 12.57 -16.66
N PRO A 197 -2.81 11.55 -17.54
CA PRO A 197 -1.72 11.11 -18.43
C PRO A 197 -1.29 12.17 -19.45
N GLU A 198 -2.14 13.14 -19.73
CA GLU A 198 -1.93 14.24 -20.68
C GLU A 198 -0.98 15.33 -20.18
N ILE A 199 -0.72 15.38 -18.86
CA ILE A 199 0.17 16.38 -18.28
C ILE A 199 1.63 16.11 -18.68
N PRO A 200 2.36 17.11 -19.23
CA PRO A 200 3.77 16.97 -19.58
C PRO A 200 4.60 16.56 -18.37
N PHE A 201 5.65 15.76 -18.59
CA PHE A 201 6.41 15.15 -17.50
C PHE A 201 7.08 16.19 -16.60
N GLU A 202 7.56 17.28 -17.19
CA GLU A 202 8.22 18.40 -16.54
C GLU A 202 7.29 19.19 -15.61
N ASN A 203 5.98 19.06 -15.82
CA ASN A 203 4.95 19.73 -15.01
C ASN A 203 4.40 18.82 -13.91
N LYS A 204 4.91 17.58 -13.75
CA LYS A 204 4.62 16.71 -12.61
C LYS A 204 5.83 16.61 -11.69
N ARG A 205 5.62 16.82 -10.39
CA ARG A 205 6.64 16.50 -9.37
C ARG A 205 6.02 16.00 -8.08
N ILE A 206 6.83 15.28 -7.32
CA ILE A 206 6.53 14.81 -5.96
C ILE A 206 7.50 15.54 -5.03
N GLU A 207 6.98 16.10 -3.95
CA GLU A 207 7.77 16.69 -2.88
C GLU A 207 7.54 15.91 -1.60
N VAL A 208 8.63 15.50 -0.96
CA VAL A 208 8.64 14.78 0.31
C VAL A 208 9.39 15.60 1.34
N ASN A 209 8.67 16.02 2.38
CA ASN A 209 9.27 16.65 3.55
C ASN A 209 9.47 15.59 4.63
N LEU A 210 10.73 15.28 4.93
CA LEU A 210 11.13 14.29 5.92
C LEU A 210 11.00 14.79 7.36
N THR A 211 10.97 16.10 7.60
CA THR A 211 10.74 16.68 8.93
C THR A 211 9.27 16.57 9.32
N THR A 212 8.35 16.91 8.41
CA THR A 212 6.91 16.83 8.67
C THR A 212 6.30 15.48 8.30
N GLN A 213 7.06 14.58 7.67
CA GLN A 213 6.61 13.27 7.19
C GLN A 213 5.40 13.39 6.26
N THR A 214 5.48 14.30 5.30
CA THR A 214 4.40 14.58 4.32
C THR A 214 4.89 14.43 2.90
N LEU A 215 4.00 13.96 2.03
CA LEU A 215 4.17 13.91 0.58
C LEU A 215 3.14 14.81 -0.09
N THR A 216 3.58 15.65 -1.03
CA THR A 216 2.69 16.44 -1.88
C THR A 216 3.03 16.20 -3.35
N ALA A 217 2.02 15.90 -4.17
CA ALA A 217 2.16 15.79 -5.61
C ALA A 217 1.62 17.06 -6.30
N PHE A 218 2.33 17.54 -7.32
CA PHE A 218 2.02 18.80 -8.00
C PHE A 218 1.83 18.60 -9.51
N GLU A 219 0.88 19.36 -10.07
CA GLU A 219 0.71 19.61 -11.50
C GLU A 219 0.78 21.12 -11.77
N TYR A 220 1.68 21.58 -12.65
CA TYR A 220 1.88 23.02 -12.92
C TYR A 220 1.99 23.87 -11.64
N ASP A 221 2.77 23.41 -10.65
CA ASP A 221 2.93 24.03 -9.33
C ASP A 221 1.68 24.06 -8.43
N LYS A 222 0.58 23.43 -8.83
CA LYS A 222 -0.60 23.29 -7.99
C LYS A 222 -0.61 21.92 -7.29
N PRO A 223 -0.80 21.86 -5.97
CA PRO A 223 -0.91 20.59 -5.27
C PRO A 223 -2.20 19.89 -5.73
N VAL A 224 -2.07 18.63 -6.15
CA VAL A 224 -3.20 17.78 -6.57
C VAL A 224 -3.43 16.60 -5.63
N PHE A 225 -2.45 16.31 -4.76
CA PHE A 225 -2.54 15.27 -3.75
C PHE A 225 -1.60 15.58 -2.59
N ASN A 226 -2.04 15.32 -1.37
CA ASN A 226 -1.26 15.48 -0.16
C ASN A 226 -1.60 14.33 0.80
N THR A 227 -0.57 13.75 1.41
CA THR A 227 -0.74 12.70 2.43
C THR A 227 0.41 12.70 3.44
N ILE A 228 0.18 12.03 4.56
CA ILE A 228 1.20 11.67 5.55
C ILE A 228 1.89 10.37 5.15
N ILE A 229 3.20 10.28 5.42
CA ILE A 229 4.03 9.12 5.07
C ILE A 229 4.83 8.63 6.27
N SER A 230 5.49 7.49 6.13
CA SER A 230 6.54 7.04 7.06
C SER A 230 7.81 6.77 6.28
N SER A 231 8.82 7.62 6.44
CA SER A 231 10.12 7.44 5.79
C SER A 231 10.99 6.44 6.56
N GLY A 232 12.22 6.27 6.08
CA GLY A 232 13.25 5.46 6.71
C GLY A 232 13.68 5.98 8.08
N ILE A 233 13.87 5.09 9.05
CA ILE A 233 14.38 5.45 10.38
C ILE A 233 15.81 5.97 10.28
N ILE A 234 16.10 7.06 10.99
CA ILE A 234 17.46 7.59 11.16
C ILE A 234 18.13 6.78 12.29
N ALA A 235 18.48 5.53 12.00
CA ALA A 235 19.29 4.71 12.89
C ALA A 235 20.78 4.94 12.56
N GLY A 236 21.61 5.10 13.60
CA GLY A 236 23.05 5.07 13.42
C GLY A 236 23.48 3.72 12.82
N ARG A 237 24.43 3.74 11.87
CA ARG A 237 25.02 2.49 11.37
C ARG A 237 25.79 1.83 12.50
N THR A 238 25.22 0.79 13.12
CA THR A 238 25.92 -0.02 14.13
C THR A 238 26.96 -0.95 13.51
N ASN A 239 26.84 -1.23 12.20
CA ASN A 239 27.78 -2.05 11.44
C ASN A 239 28.04 -1.41 10.05
N PRO A 240 29.30 -1.24 9.61
CA PRO A 240 29.63 -0.72 8.28
C PRO A 240 29.04 -1.52 7.11
N LYS A 241 28.73 -2.82 7.33
CA LYS A 241 28.10 -3.69 6.33
C LYS A 241 26.58 -3.57 6.29
N GLN A 242 25.96 -2.88 7.26
CA GLN A 242 24.52 -2.69 7.30
C GLN A 242 24.13 -1.53 6.38
N LEU A 243 23.18 -1.79 5.47
CA LEU A 243 22.61 -0.76 4.62
C LEU A 243 21.96 0.32 5.50
N SER A 244 22.13 1.58 5.08
CA SER A 244 21.49 2.70 5.77
C SER A 244 19.98 2.58 5.67
N THR A 245 19.27 2.69 6.79
CA THR A 245 17.81 2.76 6.81
C THR A 245 17.28 4.18 6.61
N LYS A 246 18.16 5.18 6.52
CA LYS A 246 17.81 6.57 6.25
C LYS A 246 17.39 6.73 4.79
N THR A 247 16.21 7.32 4.57
CA THR A 247 15.79 7.77 3.24
C THR A 247 16.74 8.85 2.70
N PRO A 248 17.22 8.73 1.45
CA PRO A 248 18.11 9.73 0.87
C PRO A 248 17.35 11.04 0.57
N ASN A 249 17.99 12.18 0.80
CA ASN A 249 17.50 13.50 0.40
C ASN A 249 18.17 13.96 -0.90
N GLY A 250 17.50 14.81 -1.68
CA GLY A 250 17.96 15.26 -2.99
C GLY A 250 16.86 15.22 -4.05
N GLU A 251 17.27 15.31 -5.31
CA GLU A 251 16.40 15.19 -6.47
C GLU A 251 16.60 13.82 -7.14
N PHE A 252 15.50 13.14 -7.40
CA PHE A 252 15.43 11.81 -8.00
C PHE A 252 14.33 11.76 -9.05
N HIS A 253 14.22 10.65 -9.78
CA HIS A 253 13.08 10.40 -10.66
C HIS A 253 12.53 9.01 -10.37
N ILE A 254 11.23 8.81 -10.56
CA ILE A 254 10.68 7.45 -10.60
C ILE A 254 11.34 6.70 -11.78
N GLU A 255 11.95 5.55 -11.51
CA GLU A 255 12.68 4.74 -12.50
C GLU A 255 11.86 3.52 -12.94
N GLU A 256 11.12 2.94 -12.00
CA GLU A 256 10.34 1.73 -12.20
C GLU A 256 9.07 1.76 -11.35
N LYS A 257 7.97 1.29 -11.91
CA LYS A 257 6.73 1.02 -11.16
C LYS A 257 6.33 -0.44 -11.28
N MET A 258 5.89 -1.02 -10.17
CA MET A 258 5.36 -2.39 -10.09
C MET A 258 4.04 -2.39 -9.31
N PRO A 259 2.93 -2.93 -9.85
CA PRO A 259 1.66 -3.01 -9.11
C PRO A 259 1.78 -3.81 -7.82
N THR A 260 2.67 -4.80 -7.82
CA THR A 260 3.03 -5.61 -6.67
C THR A 260 4.50 -5.98 -6.74
N LYS A 261 5.14 -6.06 -5.58
CA LYS A 261 6.53 -6.45 -5.41
C LYS A 261 6.68 -7.37 -4.22
N HIS A 262 7.44 -8.43 -4.36
CA HIS A 262 7.97 -9.16 -3.22
C HIS A 262 9.21 -8.41 -2.69
N MET A 263 9.11 -7.84 -1.47
CA MET A 263 10.25 -7.22 -0.79
C MET A 263 10.82 -8.17 0.25
N GLY A 264 12.05 -8.64 0.02
CA GLY A 264 12.70 -9.70 0.80
C GLY A 264 13.68 -10.47 -0.09
N ASP A 265 14.08 -11.65 0.35
CA ASP A 265 15.03 -12.51 -0.37
C ASP A 265 14.35 -13.63 -1.18
N GLY A 266 13.01 -13.67 -1.22
CA GLY A 266 12.25 -14.68 -1.98
C GLY A 266 12.14 -16.04 -1.28
N ASN A 267 12.37 -16.10 0.04
CA ASN A 267 12.38 -17.32 0.81
C ASN A 267 10.94 -17.75 1.20
N LEU A 268 10.37 -18.71 0.45
CA LEU A 268 9.06 -19.31 0.76
C LEU A 268 8.96 -20.04 2.11
N PHE A 269 10.09 -20.30 2.76
CA PHE A 269 10.16 -20.93 4.08
C PHE A 269 10.59 -19.94 5.17
N ALA A 270 10.59 -18.64 4.86
CA ALA A 270 10.80 -17.58 5.82
C ALA A 270 9.86 -17.73 7.02
N ASP A 271 10.39 -17.54 8.21
CA ASP A 271 9.57 -17.41 9.41
C ASP A 271 8.87 -16.04 9.39
N ALA A 272 7.79 -15.89 10.15
CA ALA A 272 7.05 -14.62 10.23
C ALA A 272 7.88 -13.42 10.75
N ASP A 273 9.11 -13.67 11.21
CA ASP A 273 10.07 -12.66 11.68
C ASP A 273 11.11 -12.26 10.63
N ASP A 274 11.25 -13.04 9.56
CA ASP A 274 12.11 -12.70 8.44
C ASP A 274 11.44 -11.55 7.67
N TYR A 275 12.22 -10.61 7.16
CA TYR A 275 11.70 -9.48 6.37
C TYR A 275 11.32 -9.95 4.95
N GLU A 276 10.31 -10.79 4.89
CA GLU A 276 9.75 -11.36 3.67
C GLU A 276 8.31 -10.85 3.51
N LEU A 277 8.15 -9.83 2.68
CA LEU A 277 6.89 -9.14 2.45
C LEU A 277 6.41 -9.43 1.02
N PRO A 278 5.65 -10.52 0.80
CA PRO A 278 5.04 -10.78 -0.48
C PRO A 278 3.91 -9.76 -0.72
N GLY A 279 3.73 -9.40 -1.98
CA GLY A 279 2.59 -8.60 -2.39
C GLY A 279 2.60 -7.14 -1.93
N VAL A 280 3.77 -6.52 -1.76
CA VAL A 280 3.88 -5.09 -1.43
C VAL A 280 3.25 -4.26 -2.55
N PRO A 281 2.15 -3.56 -2.28
CA PRO A 281 1.32 -3.02 -3.34
C PRO A 281 1.80 -1.65 -3.82
N TRP A 282 1.61 -1.39 -5.11
CA TRP A 282 1.74 -0.07 -5.74
C TRP A 282 3.13 0.57 -5.59
N THR A 283 4.16 -0.20 -5.91
CA THR A 283 5.56 0.19 -5.70
C THR A 283 6.07 1.11 -6.82
N CYS A 284 6.69 2.23 -6.45
CA CYS A 284 7.33 3.20 -7.36
C CYS A 284 8.77 3.44 -6.90
N PHE A 285 9.75 2.81 -7.55
CA PHE A 285 11.17 2.95 -7.26
C PHE A 285 11.72 4.28 -7.78
N PHE A 286 12.57 4.94 -6.99
CA PHE A 286 13.18 6.22 -7.36
C PHE A 286 14.69 6.27 -7.18
N THR A 287 15.31 5.13 -6.83
CA THR A 287 16.77 5.01 -6.80
C THR A 287 17.19 3.61 -7.25
N PRO A 288 18.41 3.46 -7.80
CA PRO A 288 18.99 2.15 -8.12
C PRO A 288 19.22 1.26 -6.89
N ALA A 289 19.30 1.87 -5.70
CA ALA A 289 19.47 1.16 -4.43
C ALA A 289 18.16 0.53 -3.90
N GLY A 290 17.03 0.70 -4.59
CA GLY A 290 15.76 0.07 -4.23
C GLY A 290 14.85 0.90 -3.32
N HIS A 291 15.15 2.18 -3.06
CA HIS A 291 14.21 3.06 -2.37
C HIS A 291 12.96 3.30 -3.23
N ALA A 292 11.79 3.12 -2.63
CA ALA A 292 10.51 3.22 -3.32
C ALA A 292 9.44 3.89 -2.46
N PHE A 293 8.42 4.42 -3.13
CA PHE A 293 7.09 4.64 -2.54
C PHE A 293 6.29 3.35 -2.66
N HIS A 294 5.56 2.93 -1.63
CA HIS A 294 4.67 1.78 -1.73
C HIS A 294 3.58 1.78 -0.65
N GLY A 295 2.53 1.01 -0.87
CA GLY A 295 1.51 0.76 0.14
C GLY A 295 2.06 -0.13 1.25
N THR A 296 1.58 0.08 2.47
CA THR A 296 2.13 -0.58 3.67
C THR A 296 1.02 -1.19 4.49
N TYR A 297 0.95 -2.52 4.50
CA TYR A 297 -0.07 -3.29 5.22
C TYR A 297 0.39 -3.76 6.62
N TRP A 298 1.62 -3.43 7.04
CA TRP A 298 2.22 -3.94 8.29
C TRP A 298 2.32 -2.92 9.43
N HIS A 299 1.80 -1.69 9.24
CA HIS A 299 1.70 -0.67 10.30
C HIS A 299 0.75 0.47 9.93
N ASP A 300 0.30 1.24 10.92
CA ASP A 300 -0.45 2.49 10.77
C ASP A 300 0.23 3.64 11.54
N ASN A 301 1.55 3.78 11.35
CA ASN A 301 2.38 4.78 12.01
C ASN A 301 2.74 5.99 11.14
N PHE A 302 1.89 6.33 10.18
CA PHE A 302 2.11 7.45 9.27
C PHE A 302 2.26 8.77 10.03
N GLY A 303 3.21 9.60 9.61
CA GLY A 303 3.67 10.79 10.34
C GLY A 303 4.92 10.54 11.20
N VAL A 304 5.39 9.28 11.30
CA VAL A 304 6.61 8.89 12.04
C VAL A 304 7.50 8.02 11.15
N PRO A 305 8.82 8.25 11.09
CA PRO A 305 9.75 7.36 10.39
C PRO A 305 9.68 5.92 10.93
N MET A 306 9.59 4.93 10.04
CA MET A 306 9.39 3.53 10.41
C MET A 306 10.00 2.51 9.44
N SER A 307 10.32 2.91 8.22
CA SER A 307 10.80 1.99 7.19
C SER A 307 12.32 1.77 7.25
N HIS A 308 12.84 0.91 6.37
CA HIS A 308 14.27 0.71 6.12
C HIS A 308 14.82 1.57 4.97
N GLY A 309 14.14 2.66 4.61
CA GLY A 309 14.59 3.63 3.60
C GLY A 309 13.49 4.03 2.62
N CYS A 310 12.53 3.14 2.35
CA CYS A 310 11.35 3.42 1.53
C CYS A 310 10.44 4.51 2.14
N ILE A 311 9.56 5.06 1.32
CA ILE A 311 8.48 5.94 1.75
C ILE A 311 7.21 5.10 1.86
N ASN A 312 6.86 4.72 3.09
CA ASN A 312 5.67 3.94 3.37
C ASN A 312 4.43 4.85 3.30
N MET A 313 3.40 4.40 2.58
CA MET A 313 2.14 5.11 2.39
C MET A 313 0.95 4.20 2.76
N ARG A 314 -0.21 4.80 3.05
CA ARG A 314 -1.46 4.03 3.09
C ARG A 314 -1.68 3.37 1.72
N THR A 315 -2.24 2.16 1.66
CA THR A 315 -2.35 1.42 0.39
C THR A 315 -3.12 2.19 -0.68
N ALA A 316 -4.21 2.87 -0.30
CA ALA A 316 -4.99 3.71 -1.21
C ALA A 316 -4.18 4.90 -1.78
N ASP A 317 -3.39 5.56 -0.94
CA ASP A 317 -2.52 6.67 -1.33
C ASP A 317 -1.41 6.21 -2.29
N ALA A 318 -0.83 5.04 -2.02
CA ALA A 318 0.17 4.44 -2.90
C ALA A 318 -0.44 4.07 -4.26
N LYS A 319 -1.67 3.53 -4.28
CA LYS A 319 -2.41 3.22 -5.52
C LYS A 319 -2.67 4.49 -6.33
N TRP A 320 -3.08 5.58 -5.67
CA TRP A 320 -3.25 6.88 -6.31
C TRP A 320 -1.94 7.36 -6.94
N LEU A 321 -0.84 7.34 -6.17
CA LEU A 321 0.47 7.77 -6.64
C LEU A 321 0.97 6.91 -7.81
N PHE A 322 0.79 5.58 -7.74
CA PHE A 322 1.16 4.65 -8.80
C PHE A 322 0.44 4.94 -10.12
N ARG A 323 -0.84 5.31 -10.05
CA ARG A 323 -1.64 5.69 -11.22
C ARG A 323 -1.29 7.07 -11.75
N TRP A 324 -0.94 8.01 -10.87
CA TRP A 324 -0.65 9.40 -11.23
C TRP A 324 0.79 9.62 -11.74
N ALA A 325 1.77 8.95 -11.14
CA ALA A 325 3.18 9.13 -11.44
C ALA A 325 3.57 8.54 -12.80
N ARG A 326 4.62 9.10 -13.41
CA ARG A 326 5.27 8.56 -14.62
C ARG A 326 6.39 7.57 -14.22
N PRO A 327 6.82 6.65 -15.10
CA PRO A 327 6.36 6.41 -16.47
C PRO A 327 4.89 5.98 -16.53
N PRO A 328 4.11 6.36 -17.56
CA PRO A 328 2.75 5.86 -17.69
C PRO A 328 2.77 4.34 -17.87
N HIS A 329 1.72 3.66 -17.40
CA HIS A 329 1.47 2.26 -17.73
C HIS A 329 0.24 2.17 -18.63
N ASN A 330 0.28 1.26 -19.61
CA ASN A 330 -0.89 0.93 -20.39
C ASN A 330 -1.65 -0.19 -19.68
N VAL A 331 -2.93 0.03 -19.44
CA VAL A 331 -3.82 -0.95 -18.81
C VAL A 331 -3.88 -2.26 -19.62
N ALA A 332 -3.79 -2.18 -20.95
CA ALA A 332 -3.76 -3.36 -21.82
C ALA A 332 -2.51 -4.22 -21.64
N ASP A 333 -1.41 -3.63 -21.16
CA ASP A 333 -0.14 -4.34 -20.96
C ASP A 333 -0.08 -5.05 -19.60
N LEU A 334 -0.95 -4.69 -18.63
CA LEU A 334 -0.90 -5.23 -17.27
C LEU A 334 -1.10 -6.75 -17.21
N SER A 335 -1.78 -7.35 -18.19
CA SER A 335 -1.95 -8.80 -18.25
C SER A 335 -0.65 -9.55 -18.57
N THR A 336 0.33 -8.89 -19.18
CA THR A 336 1.57 -9.52 -19.67
C THR A 336 2.85 -8.90 -19.10
N LYS A 337 2.80 -7.63 -18.67
CA LYS A 337 3.91 -6.89 -18.05
C LYS A 337 3.63 -6.66 -16.58
N TYR A 338 4.59 -7.05 -15.73
CA TYR A 338 4.51 -6.89 -14.29
C TYR A 338 5.32 -5.68 -13.76
N TYR A 339 6.01 -4.95 -14.63
CA TYR A 339 6.74 -3.72 -14.29
C TYR A 339 6.72 -2.70 -15.45
N PHE A 340 6.95 -1.43 -15.11
CA PHE A 340 7.02 -0.32 -16.05
C PHE A 340 8.25 0.54 -15.76
N ARG A 341 9.23 0.51 -16.66
CA ARG A 341 10.48 1.29 -16.55
C ARG A 341 10.47 2.51 -17.46
N GLY A 342 11.14 3.57 -17.03
CA GLY A 342 11.38 4.75 -17.83
C GLY A 342 11.78 5.95 -16.98
N TYR A 343 12.07 7.07 -17.64
CA TYR A 343 12.31 8.33 -16.95
C TYR A 343 10.97 8.91 -16.47
N GLY A 344 10.72 8.78 -15.16
CA GLY A 344 9.45 9.11 -14.53
C GLY A 344 9.41 10.48 -13.88
N THR A 345 8.39 10.65 -13.02
CA THR A 345 8.11 11.90 -12.32
C THR A 345 9.29 12.33 -11.43
N LEU A 346 9.61 13.63 -11.43
CA LEU A 346 10.61 14.22 -10.54
C LEU A 346 10.20 14.05 -9.08
N VAL A 347 11.13 13.65 -8.23
CA VAL A 347 10.96 13.46 -6.79
C VAL A 347 11.97 14.35 -6.07
N LYS A 348 11.49 15.29 -5.27
CA LYS A 348 12.30 16.16 -4.41
C LYS A 348 12.12 15.76 -2.96
N ILE A 349 13.19 15.35 -2.30
CA ILE A 349 13.18 14.92 -0.91
C ILE A 349 14.05 15.86 -0.09
N PHE A 350 13.49 16.46 0.96
CA PHE A 350 14.15 17.46 1.79
C PHE A 350 13.75 17.34 3.26
N TYR A 351 14.45 18.09 4.12
CA TYR A 351 14.15 18.25 5.55
C TYR A 351 13.50 19.60 5.80
#